data_AF-A0A6G7X240-F1
#
_entry.id   AF-A0A6G7X240-F1
#
_cell.length_a   1.000
_cell.length_b   1.000
_cell.length_c   1.000
_cell.angle_alpha   90.00
_cell.angle_beta   90.00
_cell.angle_gamma   90.00
#
_symmetry.space_group_name_H-M   'P 1'
#
loop_
_entity.id
_entity.type
_entity.pdbx_description
1 polymer ?
#
loop_
_entity_poly.entity_id
_entity_poly.type
_entity_poly.pdbx_seq_one_letter_code
_entity_poly.pdbx_strand_id
1 'polypeptide(L)'
;MNIFKANLIIYVIAFGLLISGCLGLGLSYFLPTFNWNWFIGLAAFYLVIESIVVLMVESFSQKKNIKQMVNIYMLTKVIKIIASLIFITVYVVIVKENVKAFVAVFILFYLLYLIAETFIFMKTEKRIKEKNSSNE
;
A
#
# COMPACT_ATOMS: atom_id res chain seq x y z
N MET A 1 -11.01 -1.84 19.30
CA MET A 1 -10.10 -2.08 18.16
C MET A 1 -8.84 -2.76 18.68
N ASN A 2 -8.41 -3.90 18.12
CA ASN A 2 -7.19 -4.57 18.58
C ASN A 2 -5.98 -3.64 18.46
N ILE A 3 -5.17 -3.51 19.52
CA ILE A 3 -3.99 -2.61 19.57
C ILE A 3 -3.06 -2.85 18.38
N PHE A 4 -2.91 -4.11 17.96
CA PHE A 4 -2.12 -4.47 16.78
C PHE A 4 -2.64 -3.87 15.48
N LYS A 5 -3.96 -3.92 15.28
CA LYS A 5 -4.62 -3.37 14.10
C LYS A 5 -4.39 -1.86 14.00
N ALA A 6 -4.62 -1.16 15.12
CA ALA A 6 -4.39 0.27 15.22
C ALA A 6 -2.94 0.60 14.87
N ASN A 7 -1.98 -0.14 15.42
CA ASN A 7 -0.56 0.07 15.14
C ASN A 7 -0.17 -0.17 13.68
N LEU A 8 -0.76 -1.16 12.99
CA LEU A 8 -0.51 -1.39 11.57
C LEU A 8 -1.09 -0.29 10.69
N ILE A 9 -2.32 0.16 10.98
CA ILE A 9 -2.96 1.25 10.23
C ILE A 9 -2.20 2.57 10.45
N ILE A 10 -1.84 2.88 11.69
CA ILE A 10 -1.03 4.07 12.02
C ILE A 10 0.31 4.02 11.29
N TYR A 11 0.96 2.84 11.23
CA TYR A 11 2.19 2.66 10.49
C TYR A 11 2.02 2.98 9.00
N VAL A 12 0.96 2.45 8.35
CA VAL A 12 0.68 2.74 6.93
C VAL A 12 0.39 4.22 6.71
N ILE A 13 -0.39 4.85 7.60
CA ILE A 13 -0.69 6.28 7.50
C ILE A 13 0.57 7.13 7.65
N ALA A 14 1.37 6.88 8.68
CA ALA A 14 2.61 7.61 8.91
C ALA A 14 3.60 7.41 7.75
N PHE A 15 3.78 6.17 7.30
CA PHE A 15 4.62 5.83 6.15
C PHE A 15 4.14 6.54 4.87
N GLY A 16 2.84 6.49 4.60
CA GLY A 16 2.24 7.10 3.42
C GLY A 16 2.37 8.64 3.42
N LEU A 17 2.16 9.30 4.56
CA LEU A 17 2.35 10.74 4.70
C LEU A 17 3.82 11.15 4.56
N LEU A 18 4.75 10.41 5.17
CA LEU A 18 6.19 10.68 5.05
C LEU A 18 6.68 10.51 3.61
N ILE A 19 6.33 9.41 2.95
CA ILE A 19 6.77 9.16 1.58
C ILE A 19 6.14 10.14 0.61
N SER A 20 4.85 10.44 0.73
CA SER A 20 4.21 11.43 -0.13
C SER A 20 4.78 12.83 0.10
N GLY A 21 5.11 13.21 1.32
CA GLY A 21 5.81 14.47 1.61
C GLY A 21 7.21 14.52 0.98
N CYS A 22 8.04 13.50 1.22
CA CYS A 22 9.39 13.42 0.68
C CYS A 22 9.42 13.37 -0.85
N LEU A 23 8.59 12.52 -1.47
CA LEU A 23 8.50 12.41 -2.92
C LEU A 23 7.88 13.65 -3.54
N GLY A 24 6.86 14.25 -2.93
CA GLY A 24 6.23 15.46 -3.44
C GLY A 24 7.22 16.62 -3.54
N LEU A 25 7.99 16.84 -2.47
CA LEU A 25 9.06 17.83 -2.46
C LEU A 25 10.14 17.48 -3.50
N GLY A 26 10.70 16.27 -3.46
CA GLY A 26 11.76 15.86 -4.39
C GLY A 26 11.36 15.96 -5.86
N LEU A 27 10.16 15.48 -6.20
CA LEU A 27 9.64 15.51 -7.57
C LEU A 27 9.33 16.95 -8.03
N SER A 28 8.88 17.83 -7.14
CA SER A 28 8.65 19.24 -7.49
C SER A 28 9.93 19.98 -7.90
N TYR A 29 11.09 19.57 -7.38
CA TYR A 29 12.38 20.11 -7.81
C TYR A 29 12.92 19.45 -9.08
N PHE A 30 12.69 18.15 -9.28
CA PHE A 30 13.27 17.38 -10.40
C PHE A 30 12.42 17.36 -11.67
N LEU A 31 11.09 17.46 -11.57
CA LEU A 31 10.17 17.33 -12.70
C LEU A 31 9.50 18.68 -13.00
N PRO A 32 9.86 19.37 -14.10
CA PRO A 32 9.26 20.66 -14.47
C PRO A 32 7.77 20.55 -14.85
N THR A 33 7.30 19.34 -15.20
CA THR A 33 5.89 19.04 -15.49
C THR A 33 5.13 18.51 -14.28
N PHE A 34 5.73 18.57 -13.08
CA PHE A 34 5.10 18.12 -11.85
C PHE A 34 3.84 18.93 -11.55
N ASN A 35 2.76 18.24 -11.21
CA ASN A 35 1.51 18.87 -10.82
C ASN A 35 0.96 18.20 -9.56
N TRP A 36 0.74 19.03 -8.54
CA TRP A 36 0.31 18.58 -7.22
C TRP A 36 -1.05 17.89 -7.23
N ASN A 37 -1.94 18.23 -8.17
CA ASN A 37 -3.30 17.69 -8.20
C ASN A 37 -3.32 16.19 -8.49
N TRP A 38 -2.58 15.74 -9.52
CA TRP A 38 -2.46 14.31 -9.80
C TRP A 38 -1.62 13.58 -8.74
N PHE A 39 -0.63 14.25 -8.17
CA PHE A 39 0.21 13.68 -7.12
C PHE A 39 -0.58 13.41 -5.83
N ILE A 40 -1.42 14.36 -5.40
CA ILE A 40 -2.30 14.20 -4.24
C ILE A 40 -3.30 13.07 -4.50
N GLY A 41 -3.90 13.01 -5.69
CA GLY A 41 -4.79 11.92 -6.07
C GLY A 41 -4.11 10.55 -6.03
N LEU A 42 -2.88 10.46 -6.53
CA LEU A 42 -2.05 9.25 -6.49
C LEU A 42 -1.71 8.83 -5.05
N ALA A 43 -1.28 9.78 -4.22
CA ALA A 43 -0.93 9.53 -2.83
C ALA A 43 -2.16 9.05 -2.02
N ALA A 44 -3.31 9.69 -2.22
CA ALA A 44 -4.57 9.31 -1.58
C ALA A 44 -5.02 7.90 -2.02
N PHE A 45 -4.92 7.59 -3.32
CA PHE A 45 -5.25 6.26 -3.84
C PHE A 45 -4.45 5.16 -3.15
N TYR A 46 -3.12 5.29 -3.09
CA TYR A 46 -2.29 4.30 -2.42
C TYR A 46 -2.59 4.22 -0.93
N LEU A 47 -2.74 5.35 -0.24
CA LEU A 47 -3.05 5.36 1.18
C LEU A 47 -4.35 4.59 1.51
N VAL A 48 -5.38 4.77 0.69
CA VAL A 48 -6.67 4.07 0.84
C VAL A 48 -6.54 2.59 0.54
N ILE A 49 -5.96 2.22 -0.61
CA ILE A 49 -5.79 0.80 -0.99
C ILE A 49 -4.95 0.05 0.04
N GLU A 50 -3.88 0.64 0.53
CA GLU A 50 -2.98 0.02 1.52
C GLU A 50 -3.67 -0.14 2.87
N SER A 51 -4.48 0.84 3.28
CA SER A 51 -5.31 0.72 4.47
C SER A 51 -6.29 -0.45 4.32
N ILE A 52 -6.94 -0.62 3.16
CA ILE A 52 -7.83 -1.74 2.88
C ILE A 52 -7.07 -3.07 2.92
N VAL A 53 -5.88 -3.15 2.31
CA VAL A 53 -5.03 -4.36 2.32
C VAL A 53 -4.68 -4.76 3.76
N VAL A 54 -4.27 -3.82 4.61
CA VAL A 54 -4.00 -4.10 6.03
C VAL A 54 -5.23 -4.61 6.76
N LEU A 55 -6.40 -4.00 6.52
CA LEU A 55 -7.66 -4.45 7.11
C LEU A 55 -8.00 -5.88 6.69
N MET A 56 -7.80 -6.24 5.42
CA MET A 56 -8.02 -7.59 4.93
C MET A 56 -7.04 -8.58 5.57
N VAL A 57 -5.74 -8.30 5.54
CA VAL A 57 -4.71 -9.17 6.14
C VAL A 57 -5.01 -9.42 7.61
N GLU A 58 -5.33 -8.38 8.37
CA GLU A 58 -5.66 -8.50 9.80
C GLU A 58 -6.93 -9.31 10.04
N SER A 59 -8.02 -9.02 9.31
CA SER A 59 -9.31 -9.69 9.50
C SER A 59 -9.22 -11.18 9.24
N PHE A 60 -8.46 -11.59 8.23
CA PHE A 60 -8.29 -13.00 7.92
C PHE A 60 -7.16 -13.68 8.71
N SER A 61 -6.22 -12.92 9.29
CA SER A 61 -5.14 -13.46 10.13
C SER A 61 -5.64 -14.06 11.44
N GLN A 62 -6.71 -13.50 12.03
CA GLN A 62 -7.21 -13.91 13.35
C GLN A 62 -7.73 -15.36 13.42
N LYS A 63 -8.00 -16.01 12.28
CA LYS A 63 -8.69 -17.31 12.23
C LYS A 63 -7.96 -18.38 11.43
N LYS A 64 -6.71 -18.13 11.01
CA LYS A 64 -6.05 -18.93 9.97
C LYS A 64 -4.62 -19.31 10.30
N ASN A 65 -4.22 -20.47 9.78
CA ASN A 65 -2.84 -20.97 9.87
C ASN A 65 -1.91 -20.26 8.87
N ILE A 66 -0.60 -20.35 9.09
CA ILE A 66 0.45 -19.68 8.30
C ILE A 66 0.29 -19.94 6.79
N LYS A 67 -0.01 -21.18 6.37
CA LYS A 67 -0.24 -21.51 4.95
C LYS A 67 -1.40 -20.72 4.32
N GLN A 68 -2.49 -20.55 5.06
CA GLN A 68 -3.65 -19.82 4.57
C GLN A 68 -3.40 -18.30 4.54
N MET A 69 -2.50 -17.80 5.39
CA MET A 69 -2.08 -16.39 5.37
C MET A 69 -1.33 -16.02 4.10
N VAL A 70 -0.52 -16.92 3.56
CA VAL A 70 0.14 -16.74 2.27
C VAL A 70 -0.89 -16.53 1.15
N ASN A 71 -1.97 -17.34 1.12
CA ASN A 71 -3.01 -17.20 0.10
C ASN A 71 -3.73 -15.84 0.19
N ILE A 72 -3.97 -15.33 1.40
CA ILE A 72 -4.59 -14.00 1.58
C ILE A 72 -3.66 -12.90 1.14
N TYR A 73 -2.37 -13.01 1.45
CA TYR A 73 -1.37 -12.05 0.99
C TYR A 73 -1.27 -12.01 -0.53
N MET A 74 -1.33 -13.16 -1.19
CA MET A 74 -1.38 -13.25 -2.65
C MET A 74 -2.67 -12.61 -3.20
N LEU A 75 -3.82 -12.86 -2.55
CA LEU A 75 -5.09 -12.24 -2.93
C LEU A 75 -5.04 -10.71 -2.82
N THR A 76 -4.44 -10.16 -1.76
CA THR A 76 -4.30 -8.71 -1.61
C THR A 76 -3.43 -8.10 -2.71
N LYS A 77 -2.41 -8.81 -3.19
CA LYS A 77 -1.62 -8.36 -4.36
C LYS A 77 -2.45 -8.31 -5.63
N VAL A 78 -3.29 -9.32 -5.87
CA VAL A 78 -4.18 -9.35 -7.03
C VAL A 78 -5.16 -8.17 -6.99
N ILE A 79 -5.80 -7.93 -5.84
CA ILE A 79 -6.73 -6.81 -5.65
C ILE A 79 -6.02 -5.47 -5.90
N LYS A 80 -4.81 -5.29 -5.36
CA LYS A 80 -4.00 -4.08 -5.57
C LYS A 80 -3.63 -3.88 -7.04
N ILE A 81 -3.24 -4.93 -7.75
CA ILE A 81 -2.89 -4.87 -9.17
C ILE A 81 -4.11 -4.46 -10.00
N ILE A 82 -5.27 -5.07 -9.75
CA ILE A 82 -6.51 -4.74 -10.45
C ILE A 82 -6.91 -3.28 -10.17
N ALA A 83 -6.91 -2.86 -8.90
CA ALA A 83 -7.22 -1.47 -8.52
C ALA A 83 -6.24 -0.48 -9.15
N SER A 84 -4.95 -0.82 -9.19
CA SER A 84 -3.87 -0.03 -9.81
C SER A 84 -4.10 0.15 -11.30
N LEU A 85 -4.44 -0.93 -12.01
CA LEU A 85 -4.73 -0.88 -13.45
C LEU A 85 -5.92 0.01 -13.73
N ILE A 86 -7.02 -0.15 -12.99
CA ILE A 86 -8.22 0.70 -13.12
C ILE A 86 -7.86 2.17 -12.89
N PHE A 87 -7.11 2.47 -11.83
CA PHE A 87 -6.72 3.84 -11.50
C PHE A 87 -5.87 4.49 -12.59
N ILE A 88 -4.85 3.78 -13.10
CA ILE A 88 -4.02 4.28 -14.20
C ILE A 88 -4.88 4.50 -15.45
N THR A 89 -5.74 3.56 -15.81
CA THR A 89 -6.60 3.70 -17.01
C THR A 89 -7.50 4.92 -16.90
N VAL A 90 -8.16 5.14 -15.75
CA VAL A 90 -9.01 6.31 -15.51
C VAL A 90 -8.19 7.60 -15.64
N TYR A 91 -7.00 7.64 -15.03
CA TYR A 91 -6.13 8.82 -15.12
C TYR A 91 -5.74 9.16 -16.56
N VAL A 92 -5.30 8.15 -17.33
CA VAL A 92 -4.85 8.33 -18.72
C VAL A 92 -5.99 8.83 -19.60
N VAL A 93 -7.21 8.33 -19.41
CA VAL A 93 -8.38 8.72 -20.19
C VAL A 93 -8.83 10.16 -19.90
N ILE A 94 -8.77 10.59 -18.63
CA ILE A 94 -9.23 11.92 -18.20
C ILE A 94 -8.21 13.00 -18.49
N VAL A 95 -6.95 12.81 -18.07
CA VAL A 95 -5.96 13.89 -18.03
C VAL A 95 -5.23 14.04 -19.36
N LYS A 96 -4.95 12.93 -20.06
CA LYS A 96 -4.26 12.84 -21.38
C LYS A 96 -2.88 13.51 -21.50
N GLU A 97 -2.52 14.42 -20.60
CA GLU A 97 -1.25 15.14 -20.52
C GLU A 97 -0.33 14.54 -19.44
N ASN A 98 0.99 14.71 -19.63
CA ASN A 98 2.01 14.33 -18.64
C ASN A 98 1.94 12.87 -18.13
N VAL A 99 1.34 11.97 -18.92
CA VAL A 99 1.12 10.56 -18.58
C VAL A 99 2.43 9.84 -18.23
N LYS A 100 3.54 10.14 -18.91
CA LYS A 100 4.84 9.49 -18.67
C LYS A 100 5.35 9.76 -17.24
N ALA A 101 5.30 11.02 -16.80
CA ALA A 101 5.74 11.39 -15.45
C ALA A 101 4.83 10.77 -14.39
N PHE A 102 3.52 10.82 -14.61
CA PHE A 102 2.55 10.16 -13.73
C PHE A 102 2.82 8.66 -13.59
N VAL A 103 2.98 7.94 -14.71
CA VAL A 103 3.22 6.47 -14.69
C VAL A 103 4.54 6.13 -14.00
N ALA A 104 5.60 6.92 -14.20
CA ALA A 104 6.87 6.70 -13.52
C ALA A 104 6.73 6.85 -11.99
N VAL A 105 6.06 7.90 -11.54
CA VAL A 105 5.81 8.12 -10.10
C VAL A 105 4.83 7.09 -9.54
N PHE A 106 3.85 6.65 -10.33
CA PHE A 106 2.95 5.56 -9.97
C PHE A 106 3.72 4.27 -9.68
N ILE A 107 4.65 3.89 -10.56
CA ILE A 107 5.49 2.68 -10.38
C ILE A 107 6.37 2.82 -9.13
N LEU A 108 6.94 4.01 -8.90
CA LEU A 108 7.74 4.26 -7.70
C LEU A 108 6.91 4.08 -6.42
N PHE A 109 5.71 4.65 -6.37
CA PHE A 109 4.77 4.46 -5.27
C PHE A 109 4.42 2.97 -5.09
N TYR A 110 4.11 2.26 -6.19
CA TYR A 110 3.81 0.84 -6.17
C TYR A 110 4.89 0.02 -5.46
N LEU A 111 6.16 0.25 -5.84
CA LEU A 111 7.31 -0.46 -5.31
C LEU A 111 7.55 -0.14 -3.82
N LEU A 112 7.46 1.13 -3.43
CA LEU A 112 7.65 1.54 -2.04
C LEU A 112 6.60 0.91 -1.12
N TYR A 113 5.34 0.92 -1.54
CA TYR A 113 4.27 0.28 -0.79
C TYR A 113 4.38 -1.25 -0.80
N LEU A 114 4.90 -1.86 -1.87
CA LEU A 114 5.16 -3.30 -1.91
C LEU A 114 6.23 -3.73 -0.88
N ILE A 115 7.22 -2.88 -0.63
CA ILE A 115 8.20 -3.08 0.45
C ILE A 115 7.50 -2.98 1.81
N ALA A 116 6.67 -1.96 2.04
CA ALA A 116 5.91 -1.81 3.28
C ALA A 116 4.97 -2.99 3.55
N GLU A 117 4.24 -3.47 2.53
CA GLU A 117 3.43 -4.68 2.60
C GLU A 117 4.23 -5.89 3.08
N THR A 118 5.44 -6.06 2.54
CA THR A 118 6.31 -7.19 2.90
C THR A 118 6.68 -7.14 4.39
N PHE A 119 6.99 -5.96 4.92
CA PHE A 119 7.23 -5.78 6.35
C PHE A 119 6.00 -6.09 7.21
N ILE A 120 4.81 -5.65 6.78
CA ILE A 120 3.55 -5.91 7.48
C ILE A 120 3.23 -7.41 7.49
N PHE A 121 3.43 -8.08 6.36
CA PHE A 121 3.25 -9.52 6.23
C PHE A 121 4.18 -10.29 7.19
N MET A 122 5.47 -9.97 7.17
CA MET A 122 6.45 -10.60 8.07
C MET A 122 6.10 -10.40 9.55
N LYS A 123 5.65 -9.19 9.94
CA LYS A 123 5.23 -8.89 11.32
C LYS A 123 4.00 -9.69 11.72
N THR A 124 3.04 -9.86 10.80
CA THR A 124 1.82 -10.64 11.02
C THR A 124 2.14 -12.13 11.13
N GLU A 125 3.03 -12.65 10.29
CA GLU A 125 3.48 -14.04 10.31
C GLU A 125 4.19 -14.38 11.63
N LYS A 126 5.10 -13.53 12.10
CA LYS A 126 5.79 -13.70 13.40
C LYS A 126 4.79 -13.79 14.57
N ARG A 127 3.80 -12.90 14.61
CA ARG A 127 2.73 -12.92 15.62
C ARG A 127 1.96 -14.24 15.63
N ILE A 128 1.63 -14.80 14.46
CA ILE A 128 0.90 -16.07 14.38
C ILE A 128 1.78 -17.22 14.88
N LYS A 129 3.07 -17.23 14.52
CA LYS A 129 4.03 -18.23 15.01
C LYS A 129 4.13 -18.21 16.53
N GLU A 130 4.29 -17.03 17.14
CA GLU A 130 4.34 -16.86 18.60
C GLU A 130 3.05 -17.29 19.30
N LYS A 131 1.88 -17.00 18.73
CA LYS A 131 0.60 -17.47 19.26
C LYS A 131 0.45 -18.98 19.21
N ASN A 132 0.96 -19.63 18.17
CA ASN A 132 0.86 -21.08 18.04
C ASN A 132 1.84 -21.80 18.99
N SER A 133 3.05 -21.28 19.19
CA SER A 133 4.05 -21.85 20.11
C SER A 133 3.75 -21.62 21.59
N SER A 134 2.86 -20.70 21.94
CA SER A 134 2.41 -20.44 23.32
C SER A 134 1.14 -21.20 23.70
N ASN A 135 0.48 -21.84 22.73
CA ASN A 135 -0.67 -22.71 22.93
C ASN A 135 -0.29 -24.21 22.91
N GLU A 136 1.00 -24.52 22.71
CA GLU A 136 1.63 -25.84 22.94
C GLU A 136 2.34 -25.83 24.30
#